data_AF-A0A3P6T7A2-F1
#
_entry.id   AF-A0A3P6T7A2-F1
#
_cell.length_a   1.000
_cell.length_b   1.000
_cell.length_c   1.000
_cell.angle_alpha   90.00
_cell.angle_beta   90.00
_cell.angle_gamma   90.00
#
_symmetry.space_group_name_H-M   'P 1'
#
loop_
_entity.id
_entity.type
_entity.pdbx_description
1 polymer ?
#
loop_
_entity_poly.entity_id
_entity_poly.type
_entity_poly.pdbx_seq_one_letter_code
_entity_poly.pdbx_strand_id
1 'polypeptide(L)'
;MHNFQDELEEVDVGVARSIDLMIERNTHYLLLYFIFMENLPKFLRELGPSFIKRWFIRSTISPFHVKVKRILADIGLSKCSRNDLISMLQKDIAVIDVILGDKKFLFGMKPTACDFTVFGHLATSYYLPFRQPITDILDDKYPRVKRLIERMRQHYYPEWEFNT
;
A
#
# COMPACT_ATOMS: atom_id res chain seq x y z
N MET A 1 -25.07 4.08 -4.33
CA MET A 1 -23.78 4.72 -3.96
C MET A 1 -23.95 5.24 -2.55
N HIS A 2 -23.36 4.57 -1.55
CA HIS A 2 -23.38 5.09 -0.18
C HIS A 2 -22.49 6.33 -0.11
N ASN A 3 -23.04 7.43 0.41
CA ASN A 3 -22.33 8.70 0.56
C ASN A 3 -21.35 8.57 1.74
N PHE A 4 -20.08 8.28 1.47
CA PHE A 4 -19.04 8.13 2.51
C PHE A 4 -18.61 9.47 3.15
N GLN A 5 -19.33 10.56 2.86
CA GLN A 5 -19.04 11.92 3.32
C GLN A 5 -19.98 12.42 4.43
N ASP A 6 -20.89 11.59 4.92
CA ASP A 6 -21.78 12.02 6.01
C ASP A 6 -20.99 12.26 7.31
N GLU A 7 -20.84 13.55 7.63
CA GLU A 7 -20.29 14.21 8.84
C GLU A 7 -18.77 14.07 9.10
N LEU A 8 -17.92 14.39 8.13
CA LEU A 8 -16.54 14.78 8.42
C LEU A 8 -16.47 16.28 8.74
N GLU A 9 -15.75 16.65 9.80
CA GLU A 9 -15.41 18.06 10.04
C GLU A 9 -14.54 18.60 8.90
N GLU A 10 -14.55 19.91 8.63
CA GLU A 10 -13.75 20.50 7.54
C GLU A 10 -12.26 20.17 7.69
N VAL A 11 -11.77 20.06 8.93
CA VAL A 11 -10.41 19.64 9.25
C VAL A 11 -10.17 18.20 8.80
N ASP A 12 -11.09 17.28 9.06
CA ASP A 12 -10.96 15.87 8.67
C ASP A 12 -10.94 15.70 7.15
N VAL A 13 -11.70 16.51 6.41
CA VAL A 13 -11.64 16.54 4.93
C VAL A 13 -10.25 16.96 4.45
N GLY A 14 -9.66 18.00 5.06
CA GLY A 14 -8.30 18.45 4.74
C GLY A 14 -7.22 17.42 5.09
N VAL A 15 -7.39 16.72 6.22
CA VAL A 15 -6.50 15.62 6.64
C VAL A 15 -6.61 14.45 5.68
N ALA A 16 -7.82 14.00 5.35
CA ALA A 16 -8.09 12.92 4.40
C ALA A 16 -7.42 13.19 3.05
N ARG A 17 -7.59 14.41 2.52
CA ARG A 17 -6.95 14.81 1.26
C ARG A 17 -5.42 14.72 1.33
N SER A 18 -4.85 15.10 2.47
CA SER A 18 -3.40 15.06 2.68
C SER A 18 -2.88 13.61 2.74
N ILE A 19 -3.62 12.71 3.40
CA ILE A 19 -3.31 11.27 3.43
C ILE A 19 -3.39 10.67 2.02
N ASP A 20 -4.46 10.94 1.27
CA ASP A 20 -4.62 10.41 -0.08
C ASP A 20 -3.44 10.84 -0.98
N LEU A 21 -3.05 12.12 -0.93
CA LEU A 21 -1.91 12.62 -1.70
C LEU A 21 -0.59 12.00 -1.26
N MET A 22 -0.36 11.83 0.04
CA MET A 22 0.83 11.14 0.57
C MET A 22 0.90 9.70 0.04
N ILE A 23 -0.22 8.99 0.09
CA ILE A 23 -0.28 7.59 -0.33
C ILE A 23 -0.08 7.46 -1.83
N GLU A 24 -0.84 8.21 -2.63
CA GLU A 24 -0.79 8.13 -4.09
C GLU A 24 0.55 8.60 -4.67
N ARG A 25 1.17 9.63 -4.07
CA ARG A 25 2.38 10.26 -4.62
C ARG A 25 3.69 9.81 -4.00
N ASN A 26 3.67 9.25 -2.79
CA ASN A 26 4.88 8.77 -2.11
C ASN A 26 4.79 7.28 -1.77
N THR A 27 3.87 6.89 -0.90
CA THR A 27 3.78 5.51 -0.37
C THR A 27 3.64 4.49 -1.52
N HIS A 28 2.78 4.77 -2.50
CA HIS A 28 2.56 3.89 -3.65
C HIS A 28 3.86 3.58 -4.40
N TYR A 29 4.68 4.59 -4.69
CA TYR A 29 5.92 4.41 -5.43
C TYR A 29 7.01 3.74 -4.60
N LEU A 30 7.04 3.98 -3.28
CA LEU A 30 7.92 3.24 -2.36
C LEU A 30 7.57 1.74 -2.34
N LEU A 31 6.28 1.40 -2.27
CA LEU A 31 5.82 0.01 -2.34
C LEU A 31 6.17 -0.63 -3.70
N LEU A 32 5.93 0.09 -4.81
CA LEU A 32 6.31 -0.37 -6.15
C LEU A 32 7.82 -0.56 -6.29
N TYR A 33 8.65 0.26 -5.65
CA TYR A 33 10.10 0.06 -5.63
C TYR A 33 10.44 -1.31 -5.02
N PHE A 34 9.93 -1.61 -3.83
CA PHE A 34 10.22 -2.87 -3.15
C PHE A 34 9.68 -4.10 -3.90
N ILE A 35 8.57 -3.96 -4.63
CA ILE A 35 8.04 -5.04 -5.47
C ILE A 35 8.86 -5.19 -6.75
N PHE A 36 8.98 -4.13 -7.56
CA PHE A 36 9.45 -4.22 -8.95
C PHE A 36 10.96 -4.00 -9.12
N MET A 37 11.65 -3.35 -8.18
CA MET A 37 13.09 -3.16 -8.24
C MET A 37 13.84 -4.19 -7.38
N GLU A 38 13.32 -4.51 -6.19
CA GLU A 38 13.98 -5.48 -5.29
C GLU A 38 13.45 -6.91 -5.45
N ASN A 39 12.13 -7.10 -5.48
CA ASN A 39 11.52 -8.43 -5.36
C ASN A 39 10.84 -8.92 -6.64
N LEU A 40 11.18 -8.36 -7.82
CA LEU A 40 10.55 -8.73 -9.09
C LEU A 40 10.60 -10.24 -9.36
N PRO A 41 11.74 -10.95 -9.14
CA PRO A 41 11.77 -12.40 -9.35
C PRO A 41 10.82 -13.16 -8.41
N LYS A 42 10.63 -12.70 -7.16
CA LYS A 42 9.67 -13.31 -6.22
C LYS A 42 8.26 -13.07 -6.72
N PHE A 43 7.90 -11.81 -7.00
CA PHE A 43 6.61 -11.43 -7.55
C PHE A 43 6.25 -12.21 -8.82
N LEU A 44 7.21 -12.37 -9.74
CA LEU A 44 7.01 -13.16 -10.94
C LEU A 44 6.84 -14.66 -10.68
N ARG A 45 7.38 -15.22 -9.60
CA ARG A 45 7.15 -16.63 -9.25
C ARG A 45 5.71 -16.84 -8.76
N GLU A 46 5.21 -15.95 -7.91
CA GLU A 46 3.87 -16.04 -7.32
C GLU A 46 2.73 -16.02 -8.32
N LEU A 47 2.93 -15.38 -9.47
CA LEU A 47 1.96 -15.39 -10.56
C LEU A 47 1.74 -16.80 -11.20
N GLY A 48 2.40 -17.88 -10.71
CA GLY A 48 2.25 -19.29 -11.11
C GLY A 48 2.77 -19.69 -12.52
N PRO A 49 3.14 -20.95 -12.83
CA PRO A 49 3.61 -21.31 -14.18
C PRO A 49 2.45 -21.48 -15.19
N SER A 50 2.42 -20.69 -16.28
CA SER A 50 1.44 -20.85 -17.38
C SER A 50 1.97 -20.27 -18.71
N PHE A 51 1.59 -20.86 -19.85
CA PHE A 51 1.93 -20.33 -21.19
C PHE A 51 1.33 -18.94 -21.45
N ILE A 52 0.12 -18.69 -20.94
CA ILE A 52 -0.56 -17.37 -21.00
C ILE A 52 0.26 -16.31 -20.24
N LYS A 53 0.97 -16.72 -19.18
CA LYS A 53 1.80 -15.82 -18.38
C LYS A 53 3.06 -15.36 -19.09
N ARG A 54 3.71 -16.16 -19.95
CA ARG A 54 4.92 -15.70 -20.68
C ARG A 54 4.56 -14.56 -21.64
N TRP A 55 3.40 -14.63 -22.28
CA TRP A 55 2.84 -13.53 -23.06
C TRP A 55 2.47 -12.35 -22.15
N PHE A 56 1.75 -12.59 -21.05
CA PHE A 56 1.36 -11.54 -20.10
C PHE A 56 2.57 -10.79 -19.51
N ILE A 57 3.63 -11.49 -19.08
CA ILE A 57 4.87 -10.89 -18.56
C ILE A 57 5.50 -9.97 -19.60
N ARG A 58 5.64 -10.44 -20.85
CA ARG A 58 6.25 -9.65 -21.92
C ARG A 58 5.40 -8.45 -22.32
N SER A 59 4.09 -8.63 -22.43
CA SER A 59 3.16 -7.61 -22.91
C SER A 59 2.74 -6.60 -21.84
N THR A 60 2.80 -6.94 -20.54
CA THR A 60 2.31 -6.08 -19.46
C THR A 60 3.36 -5.79 -18.40
N ILE A 61 3.95 -6.81 -17.78
CA ILE A 61 4.86 -6.63 -16.64
C ILE A 61 6.18 -5.97 -17.05
N SER A 62 6.77 -6.37 -18.18
CA SER A 62 8.01 -5.78 -18.69
C SER A 62 7.87 -4.27 -18.99
N PRO A 63 6.87 -3.83 -19.80
CA PRO A 63 6.69 -2.39 -20.02
C PRO A 63 6.30 -1.65 -18.74
N PHE A 64 5.53 -2.28 -17.84
CA PHE A 64 5.19 -1.69 -16.55
C PHE A 64 6.42 -1.50 -15.66
N HIS A 65 7.30 -2.50 -15.54
CA HIS A 65 8.56 -2.39 -14.80
C HIS A 65 9.43 -1.24 -15.34
N VAL A 66 9.55 -1.10 -16.66
CA VAL A 66 10.29 0.01 -17.29
C VAL A 66 9.63 1.36 -16.98
N LYS A 67 8.30 1.44 -17.04
CA LYS A 67 7.54 2.65 -16.68
C LYS A 67 7.76 3.03 -15.22
N VAL A 68 7.62 2.08 -14.29
CA VAL A 68 7.86 2.29 -12.85
C VAL A 68 9.30 2.75 -12.63
N LYS A 69 10.29 2.09 -13.25
CA LYS A 69 11.70 2.48 -13.15
C LYS A 69 11.94 3.94 -13.60
N ARG A 70 11.29 4.36 -14.70
CA ARG A 70 11.38 5.76 -15.17
C ARG A 70 10.76 6.72 -14.17
N ILE A 71 9.54 6.45 -13.71
CA ILE A 71 8.86 7.32 -12.73
C ILE A 71 9.71 7.46 -11.46
N LEU A 72 10.24 6.36 -10.93
CA LEU A 72 11.13 6.36 -9.76
C LEU A 72 12.41 7.16 -9.98
N ALA A 73 12.91 7.24 -11.21
CA ALA A 73 14.03 8.11 -11.56
C ALA A 73 13.60 9.58 -11.57
N ASP A 74 12.46 9.89 -12.18
CA ASP A 74 11.93 11.24 -12.30
C ASP A 74 11.60 11.88 -10.94
N ILE A 75 11.02 11.10 -10.01
CA ILE A 75 10.72 11.56 -8.64
C ILE A 75 11.93 11.43 -7.68
N GLY A 76 13.09 11.02 -8.18
CA GLY A 76 14.34 10.98 -7.41
C GLY A 76 14.53 9.78 -6.47
N LEU A 77 13.55 8.89 -6.31
CA LEU A 77 13.65 7.71 -5.42
C LEU A 77 14.76 6.73 -5.84
N SER A 78 15.09 6.65 -7.13
CA SER A 78 16.18 5.78 -7.62
C SER A 78 17.57 6.16 -7.09
N LYS A 79 17.75 7.39 -6.59
CA LYS A 79 19.02 7.89 -6.05
C LYS A 79 19.14 7.71 -4.53
N CYS A 80 18.02 7.41 -3.85
CA CYS A 80 18.00 7.21 -2.41
C CYS A 80 18.60 5.85 -2.04
N SER A 81 19.21 5.77 -0.86
CA SER A 81 19.61 4.45 -0.34
C SER A 81 18.37 3.65 0.05
N ARG A 82 18.51 2.32 0.08
CA ARG A 82 17.44 1.43 0.55
C ARG A 82 16.93 1.81 1.95
N ASN A 83 17.83 2.18 2.85
CA ASN A 83 17.47 2.58 4.22
C ASN A 83 16.69 3.90 4.25
N ASP A 84 17.01 4.85 3.36
CA ASP A 84 16.25 6.09 3.22
C ASP A 84 14.83 5.81 2.73
N LEU A 85 14.68 4.93 1.73
CA LEU A 85 13.37 4.52 1.21
C LEU A 85 12.51 3.86 2.31
N ILE A 86 13.11 2.96 3.10
CA ILE A 86 12.43 2.35 4.25
C ILE A 86 12.05 3.41 5.28
N SER A 87 12.93 4.36 5.56
CA SER A 87 12.66 5.44 6.52
C SER A 87 11.54 6.37 6.04
N MET A 88 11.47 6.66 4.73
CA MET A 88 10.36 7.42 4.12
C MET A 88 9.04 6.67 4.26
N LEU A 89 9.02 5.38 3.90
CA LEU A 89 7.83 4.54 4.04
C LEU A 89 7.38 4.49 5.50
N GLN A 90 8.31 4.33 6.44
CA GLN A 90 8.00 4.29 7.85
C GLN A 90 7.38 5.61 8.36
N LYS A 91 7.84 6.76 7.86
CA LYS A 91 7.25 8.07 8.19
C LYS A 91 5.80 8.18 7.71
N ASP A 92 5.51 7.74 6.49
CA ASP A 92 4.14 7.73 5.97
C ASP A 92 3.22 6.85 6.83
N ILE A 93 3.68 5.63 7.20
CA ILE A 93 2.91 4.75 8.07
C ILE A 93 2.72 5.34 9.48
N ALA A 94 3.73 6.04 10.00
CA ALA A 94 3.62 6.73 11.29
C ALA A 94 2.54 7.81 11.28
N VAL A 95 2.41 8.56 10.17
CA VAL A 95 1.32 9.55 10.02
C VAL A 95 -0.04 8.87 10.07
N ILE A 96 -0.21 7.76 9.34
CA ILE A 96 -1.46 6.98 9.36
C ILE A 96 -1.76 6.48 10.79
N ASP A 97 -0.74 5.98 11.49
CA ASP A 97 -0.87 5.45 12.85
C ASP A 97 -1.25 6.53 13.89
N VAL A 98 -0.71 7.74 13.76
CA VAL A 98 -1.06 8.89 14.60
C VAL A 98 -2.49 9.34 14.33
N ILE A 99 -2.87 9.46 13.06
CA ILE A 99 -4.23 9.88 12.68
C ILE A 99 -5.25 8.84 13.12
N LEU A 100 -4.96 7.55 12.94
CA LEU A 100 -5.83 6.46 13.40
C LEU A 100 -6.01 6.52 14.92
N GLY A 101 -4.92 6.62 15.69
CA GLY A 101 -4.97 6.57 17.14
C GLY A 101 -5.76 5.34 17.63
N ASP A 102 -6.65 5.53 18.61
CA ASP A 102 -7.51 4.45 19.13
C ASP A 102 -8.84 4.29 18.37
N LYS A 103 -9.03 5.03 17.27
CA LYS A 103 -10.27 4.98 16.48
C LYS A 103 -10.36 3.68 15.68
N LYS A 104 -11.60 3.31 15.30
CA LYS A 104 -11.87 2.11 14.51
C LYS A 104 -11.39 2.27 13.05
N PHE A 105 -11.62 3.46 12.50
CA PHE A 105 -11.22 3.95 11.18
C PHE A 105 -10.57 5.32 11.34
N LEU A 106 -9.93 5.85 10.28
CA LEU A 106 -9.14 7.09 10.34
C LEU A 106 -9.90 8.26 10.96
N PHE A 107 -11.21 8.37 10.67
CA PHE A 107 -12.05 9.49 11.11
C PHE A 107 -13.22 9.04 12.00
N GLY A 108 -13.10 7.89 12.68
CA GLY A 108 -14.06 7.48 13.71
C GLY A 108 -14.57 6.06 13.56
N MET A 109 -15.90 5.88 13.66
CA MET A 109 -16.55 4.56 13.76
C MET A 109 -16.98 3.96 12.42
N LYS A 110 -17.15 4.81 11.40
CA LYS A 110 -17.49 4.40 10.02
C LYS A 110 -16.26 4.60 9.13
N PRO A 111 -16.03 3.73 8.12
CA PRO A 111 -14.95 3.95 7.17
C PRO A 111 -15.28 5.11 6.24
N THR A 112 -14.23 5.73 5.75
CA THR A 112 -14.27 6.76 4.71
C THR A 112 -13.56 6.26 3.45
N ALA A 113 -13.67 6.99 2.34
CA ALA A 113 -12.90 6.70 1.13
C ALA A 113 -11.38 6.63 1.41
N CYS A 114 -10.89 7.47 2.32
CA CYS A 114 -9.48 7.51 2.70
C CYS A 114 -9.01 6.19 3.35
N ASP A 115 -9.84 5.55 4.18
CA ASP A 115 -9.54 4.22 4.73
C ASP A 115 -9.36 3.19 3.60
N PHE A 116 -10.18 3.26 2.54
CA PHE A 116 -10.06 2.38 1.38
C PHE A 116 -8.80 2.68 0.55
N THR A 117 -8.39 3.95 0.44
CA THR A 117 -7.10 4.33 -0.16
C THR A 117 -5.93 3.70 0.61
N VAL A 118 -5.90 3.86 1.95
CA VAL A 118 -4.90 3.22 2.82
C VAL A 118 -4.89 1.71 2.60
N PHE A 119 -6.06 1.08 2.72
CA PHE A 119 -6.18 -0.36 2.57
C PHE A 119 -5.69 -0.84 1.21
N GLY A 120 -6.18 -0.28 0.10
CA GLY A 120 -5.83 -0.74 -1.24
C GLY A 120 -4.33 -0.67 -1.52
N HIS A 121 -3.68 0.41 -1.09
CA HIS A 121 -2.24 0.56 -1.28
C HIS A 121 -1.42 -0.36 -0.38
N LEU A 122 -1.71 -0.42 0.92
CA LEU A 122 -0.92 -1.24 1.84
C LEU A 122 -1.16 -2.74 1.64
N ALA A 123 -2.40 -3.16 1.42
CA ALA A 123 -2.78 -4.56 1.29
C ALA A 123 -2.12 -5.23 0.06
N THR A 124 -1.99 -4.51 -1.06
CA THR A 124 -1.36 -5.04 -2.29
C THR A 124 0.12 -5.42 -2.12
N SER A 125 0.78 -4.90 -1.09
CA SER A 125 2.17 -5.21 -0.77
C SER A 125 2.30 -6.08 0.48
N TYR A 126 1.53 -5.79 1.53
CA TYR A 126 1.57 -6.52 2.80
C TYR A 126 1.19 -7.99 2.64
N TYR A 127 0.19 -8.29 1.82
CA TYR A 127 -0.32 -9.65 1.63
C TYR A 127 0.37 -10.42 0.49
N LEU A 128 1.46 -9.91 -0.07
CA LEU A 128 2.28 -10.72 -0.97
C LEU A 128 2.90 -11.88 -0.20
N PRO A 129 3.04 -13.07 -0.79
CA PRO A 129 3.55 -14.27 -0.10
C PRO A 129 5.07 -14.25 0.02
N PHE A 130 5.65 -13.08 0.31
CA PHE A 130 7.05 -12.88 0.66
C PHE A 130 7.22 -11.61 1.49
N ARG A 131 8.17 -11.65 2.43
CA ARG A 131 8.52 -10.52 3.29
C ARG A 131 9.03 -9.31 2.50
N GLN A 132 8.60 -8.12 2.91
CA GLN A 132 9.00 -6.81 2.39
C GLN A 132 9.09 -5.80 3.55
N PRO A 133 9.73 -4.63 3.37
CA PRO A 133 9.78 -3.64 4.46
C PRO A 133 8.42 -3.27 5.05
N ILE A 134 7.36 -3.23 4.23
CA ILE A 134 6.00 -2.97 4.75
C ILE A 134 5.49 -4.08 5.68
N THR A 135 5.86 -5.34 5.47
CA THR A 135 5.46 -6.43 6.37
C THR A 135 6.05 -6.23 7.75
N ASP A 136 7.34 -5.88 7.80
CA ASP A 136 8.07 -5.72 9.07
C ASP A 136 7.64 -4.42 9.77
N ILE A 137 7.41 -3.34 9.02
CA ILE A 137 6.89 -2.07 9.55
C ILE A 137 5.52 -2.28 10.22
N LEU A 138 4.60 -3.00 9.57
CA LEU A 138 3.25 -3.22 10.10
C LEU A 138 3.19 -4.27 11.21
N ASP A 139 4.00 -5.34 11.12
CA ASP A 139 4.07 -6.37 12.15
C ASP A 139 4.73 -5.87 13.43
N ASP A 140 5.86 -5.18 13.32
CA ASP A 140 6.73 -4.90 14.46
C ASP A 140 6.52 -3.49 15.04
N LYS A 141 6.21 -2.50 14.20
CA LYS A 141 6.24 -1.08 14.61
C LYS A 141 4.86 -0.42 14.66
N TYR A 142 3.95 -0.78 13.75
CA TYR A 142 2.63 -0.13 13.62
C TYR A 142 1.47 -1.13 13.60
N PRO A 143 1.28 -1.91 14.69
CA PRO A 143 0.27 -2.96 14.74
C PRO A 143 -1.16 -2.42 14.69
N ARG A 144 -1.41 -1.13 14.99
CA ARG A 144 -2.74 -0.51 14.80
C ARG A 144 -3.10 -0.38 13.33
N VAL A 145 -2.15 0.07 12.50
CA VAL A 145 -2.34 0.18 11.04
C VAL A 145 -2.51 -1.21 10.44
N LYS A 146 -1.75 -2.20 10.91
CA LYS A 146 -2.00 -3.61 10.57
C LYS A 146 -3.44 -4.03 10.87
N ARG A 147 -3.93 -3.78 12.08
CA ARG A 147 -5.32 -4.11 12.46
C ARG A 147 -6.36 -3.38 11.60
N LEU A 148 -6.08 -2.14 11.16
CA LEU A 148 -6.95 -1.43 10.21
C LEU A 148 -7.07 -2.22 8.90
N ILE A 149 -5.95 -2.59 8.28
CA ILE A 149 -5.98 -3.32 6.99
C ILE A 149 -6.54 -4.74 7.14
N GLU A 150 -6.31 -5.41 8.27
CA GLU A 150 -6.91 -6.72 8.58
C GLU A 150 -8.43 -6.62 8.72
N ARG A 151 -8.91 -5.62 9.47
CA ARG A 151 -10.34 -5.36 9.66
C ARG A 151 -11.03 -5.07 8.33
N MET A 152 -10.42 -4.22 7.49
CA MET A 152 -10.99 -3.89 6.18
C MET A 152 -11.02 -5.10 5.26
N ARG A 153 -9.97 -5.92 5.24
CA ARG A 153 -9.96 -7.19 4.50
C ARG A 153 -11.11 -8.09 4.96
N GLN A 154 -11.17 -8.39 6.27
CA GLN A 154 -12.14 -9.35 6.81
C GLN A 154 -13.59 -8.90 6.61
N HIS A 155 -13.86 -7.59 6.68
CA HIS A 155 -15.23 -7.09 6.61
C HIS A 155 -15.71 -6.83 5.17
N TYR A 156 -14.85 -6.31 4.30
CA TYR A 156 -15.23 -5.91 2.93
C TYR A 156 -14.81 -6.90 1.85
N TYR A 157 -13.87 -7.81 2.16
CA TYR A 157 -13.35 -8.83 1.25
C TYR A 157 -13.22 -10.19 1.95
N PRO A 158 -14.30 -10.70 2.59
CA PRO A 158 -14.26 -11.96 3.34
C PRO A 158 -13.87 -13.17 2.46
N GLU A 159 -14.13 -13.10 1.15
CA GLU A 159 -13.76 -14.09 0.15
C GLU A 159 -12.27 -14.11 -0.18
N TRP A 160 -11.50 -13.11 0.27
CA TRP A 160 -10.08 -13.05 0.04
C TRP A 160 -9.35 -14.06 0.94
N GLU A 161 -9.30 -15.30 0.47
CA GLU A 161 -8.56 -16.41 1.08
C GLU A 161 -7.09 -16.39 0.67
N PHE A 162 -6.20 -16.62 1.65
CA PHE A 162 -4.80 -16.94 1.37
C PHE A 162 -4.59 -18.43 1.64
N ASN A 163 -3.95 -19.13 0.71
CA ASN A 163 -3.34 -20.42 1.04
C ASN A 163 -2.22 -20.13 2.05
N THR A 164 -2.44 -20.54 3.29
CA THR A 164 -1.44 -20.49 4.36
C THR A 164 -0.35 -21.53 4.14
#